data_AF-A0A7C4IBY4-F1
#
_entry.id   AF-A0A7C4IBY4-F1
#
_cell.length_a   1.000
_cell.length_b   1.000
_cell.length_c   1.000
_cell.angle_alpha   90.00
_cell.angle_beta   90.00
_cell.angle_gamma   90.00
#
_symmetry.space_group_name_H-M   'P 1'
#
loop_
_entity.id
_entity.type
_entity.pdbx_description
1 polymer ?
#
loop_
_entity_poly.entity_id
_entity_poly.type
_entity_poly.pdbx_seq_one_letter_code
_entity_poly.pdbx_strand_id
1 'polypeptide(L)' 'MSRAPSIARHAAFALLACAALSGCARLQPWVKPYERERLADPVMKLQRDGLSDKHFEHVRDVREGSRGATGVQGGGCGCN' A
#
# COMPACT_ATOMS: atom_id res chain seq x y z
N MET A 1 37.54 -17.67 -26.95
CA MET A 1 36.36 -18.53 -26.66
C MET A 1 35.75 -18.27 -25.27
N SER A 2 35.83 -17.04 -24.71
CA SER A 2 35.37 -16.72 -23.34
C SER A 2 34.01 -16.02 -23.24
N ARG A 3 33.35 -15.71 -24.37
CA ARG A 3 32.07 -14.98 -24.41
C ARG A 3 30.84 -15.88 -24.16
N ALA A 4 30.97 -17.19 -24.31
CA ALA A 4 29.87 -18.13 -24.11
C ALA A 4 29.29 -18.15 -22.67
N PRO A 5 30.11 -18.22 -21.59
CA PRO A 5 29.58 -18.22 -20.23
C PRO A 5 29.01 -16.86 -19.81
N SER A 6 29.55 -15.75 -20.33
CA SER A 6 29.00 -14.43 -20.04
C SER A 6 27.64 -14.25 -20.72
N ILE A 7 27.47 -14.62 -21.99
CA ILE A 7 26.18 -14.55 -22.68
C ILE A 7 25.12 -15.42 -21.98
N ALA A 8 25.47 -16.62 -21.54
CA ALA A 8 24.56 -17.50 -20.79
C ALA A 8 24.09 -16.89 -19.45
N ARG A 9 24.98 -16.20 -18.72
CA ARG A 9 24.63 -15.49 -17.47
C ARG A 9 23.69 -14.31 -17.71
N HIS A 10 23.92 -13.53 -18.75
CA HIS A 10 23.05 -12.40 -19.10
C HIS A 10 21.68 -12.90 -19.58
N ALA A 11 21.64 -13.99 -20.35
CA ALA A 11 20.39 -14.62 -20.77
C ALA A 11 19.58 -15.14 -19.58
N ALA A 12 20.22 -15.81 -18.62
CA ALA A 12 19.55 -16.29 -17.40
C ALA A 12 18.99 -15.13 -16.56
N PHE A 13 19.74 -14.04 -16.40
CA PHE A 13 19.29 -12.86 -15.67
C PHE A 13 18.11 -12.16 -16.36
N ALA A 14 18.17 -12.02 -17.70
CA ALA A 14 17.06 -11.47 -18.48
C ALA A 14 15.79 -12.32 -18.36
N LEU A 15 15.93 -13.65 -18.37
CA LEU A 15 14.80 -14.57 -18.22
C LEU A 15 14.15 -14.45 -16.82
N LEU A 16 14.97 -14.35 -15.78
CA LEU A 16 14.50 -14.14 -14.41
C LEU A 16 13.78 -12.79 -14.25
N ALA A 17 14.32 -11.73 -14.85
CA ALA A 17 13.70 -10.40 -14.85
C ALA A 17 12.33 -10.42 -15.56
N CYS A 18 12.23 -11.05 -16.72
CA CYS A 18 10.95 -11.20 -17.43
C CYS A 18 9.91 -11.97 -16.60
N ALA A 19 10.32 -13.00 -15.86
CA ALA A 19 9.43 -13.74 -14.98
C ALA A 19 8.97 -12.93 -13.76
N ALA A 20 9.82 -12.04 -13.21
CA ALA A 20 9.42 -11.16 -12.11
C ALA A 20 8.37 -10.12 -12.52
N LEU A 21 8.34 -9.73 -13.81
CA LEU A 21 7.37 -8.78 -14.36
C LEU A 21 6.08 -9.44 -14.85
N SER A 22 5.96 -10.77 -14.87
CA SER A 22 4.77 -11.46 -15.38
C SER A 22 3.55 -11.39 -14.46
N GLY A 23 3.67 -10.78 -13.27
CA GLY A 23 2.56 -10.58 -12.33
C GLY A 23 1.47 -9.61 -12.80
N CYS A 24 1.76 -8.79 -13.82
CA CYS A 24 0.78 -7.86 -14.40
C CYS A 24 -0.11 -8.48 -15.48
N ALA A 25 0.16 -9.73 -15.90
CA ALA A 25 -0.62 -10.42 -16.92
C ALA A 25 -1.86 -11.06 -16.31
N ARG A 26 -3.00 -10.36 -16.43
CA ARG A 26 -4.39 -10.86 -16.40
C ARG A 26 -4.59 -12.19 -15.65
N LEU A 27 -4.81 -12.11 -14.34
CA LEU A 27 -5.43 -13.19 -13.57
C LEU A 27 -6.89 -13.35 -14.04
N GLN A 28 -7.07 -14.14 -15.10
CA GLN A 28 -8.37 -14.67 -15.50
C GLN A 28 -8.55 -16.01 -14.77
N PRO A 29 -9.71 -16.26 -14.15
CA PRO A 29 -10.96 -15.52 -14.29
C PRO A 29 -11.03 -14.30 -13.35
N TRP A 30 -11.50 -13.16 -13.86
CA TRP A 30 -11.83 -12.00 -13.05
C TRP A 30 -12.90 -12.38 -12.01
N VAL A 31 -12.82 -11.78 -10.82
CA VAL A 31 -13.89 -11.88 -9.82
C VAL A 31 -15.20 -11.47 -10.47
N LYS A 32 -16.19 -12.36 -10.42
CA LYS A 32 -17.48 -12.11 -11.07
C LYS A 32 -18.14 -10.91 -10.38
N PRO A 33 -18.94 -10.08 -11.07
CA PRO A 33 -19.50 -8.86 -10.49
C PRO A 33 -20.21 -9.07 -9.14
N TYR A 34 -20.91 -10.19 -8.99
CA TYR A 34 -21.62 -10.58 -7.76
C TYR A 34 -20.72 -11.18 -6.66
N GLU A 35 -19.47 -11.56 -6.94
CA GLU A 35 -18.52 -12.01 -5.92
C GLU A 35 -17.79 -10.82 -5.27
N ARG A 36 -17.85 -9.63 -5.89
CA ARG A 36 -17.18 -8.40 -5.40
C ARG A 36 -17.75 -7.90 -4.08
N GLU A 37 -19.01 -8.19 -3.79
CA GLU A 37 -19.63 -7.84 -2.51
C GLU A 37 -18.95 -8.55 -1.33
N ARG A 38 -18.48 -9.79 -1.53
CA ARG A 38 -17.75 -10.56 -0.50
C ARG A 38 -16.34 -10.02 -0.27
N LEU A 39 -15.77 -9.35 -1.26
CA LEU A 39 -14.46 -8.69 -1.16
C LEU A 39 -14.56 -7.28 -0.56
N ALA A 40 -15.76 -6.70 -0.46
CA ALA A 40 -16.00 -5.36 0.06
C ALA A 40 -16.77 -5.39 1.39
N ASP A 41 -16.49 -6.37 2.26
CA ASP A 41 -17.11 -6.47 3.59
C ASP A 41 -16.89 -5.16 4.37
N PRO A 42 -17.95 -4.53 4.92
CA PRO A 42 -17.85 -3.36 5.78
C PRO A 42 -16.85 -3.47 6.95
N VAL A 43 -16.50 -4.68 7.40
CA VAL A 43 -15.48 -4.90 8.43
C VAL A 43 -14.07 -4.54 7.97
N MET A 44 -13.80 -4.64 6.66
CA MET A 44 -12.50 -4.32 6.07
C MET A 44 -12.34 -2.82 5.72
N LYS A 45 -13.36 -2.01 5.97
CA LYS A 45 -13.25 -0.55 5.81
C LYS A 45 -12.22 -0.02 6.80
N LEU A 46 -11.22 0.69 6.28
CA LEU A 46 -10.21 1.37 7.11
C LEU A 46 -10.85 2.38 8.08
N GLN A 47 -11.95 2.99 7.65
CA GLN A 47 -12.73 3.98 8.38
C GLN A 47 -14.17 3.50 8.44
N ARG A 48 -14.57 2.92 9.58
CA ARG A 48 -15.92 2.37 9.78
C ARG A 48 -16.88 3.42 10.33
N ASP A 49 -16.38 4.36 11.11
CA ASP A 49 -17.15 5.41 11.76
C ASP A 49 -16.37 6.73 11.72
N GLY A 50 -16.86 7.67 10.91
CA GLY A 50 -16.23 8.96 10.74
C GLY A 50 -16.13 9.78 12.02
N LEU A 51 -17.03 9.63 12.99
CA LEU A 51 -16.96 10.37 14.25
C LEU A 51 -15.80 9.85 15.11
N SER A 52 -15.71 8.52 15.24
CA SER A 52 -14.64 7.85 15.98
C SER A 52 -13.27 8.12 15.35
N ASP A 53 -13.18 8.06 14.02
CA ASP A 53 -11.94 8.33 13.29
C ASP A 53 -11.45 9.77 13.48
N LYS A 54 -12.38 10.75 13.47
CA LYS A 54 -12.08 12.16 13.76
C LYS A 54 -11.64 12.38 15.19
N HIS A 55 -12.19 11.64 16.14
CA HIS A 55 -11.73 11.67 17.53
C HIS A 55 -10.29 11.14 17.66
N PHE A 56 -9.97 10.01 17.03
CA PHE A 56 -8.61 9.48 17.03
C PHE A 56 -7.60 10.40 16.32
N GLU A 57 -8.02 11.03 15.22
CA GLU A 57 -7.24 12.04 14.51
C GLU A 57 -6.91 13.23 15.42
N HIS A 58 -7.91 13.77 16.12
CA HIS A 58 -7.70 14.86 17.08
C HIS A 58 -6.75 14.48 18.23
N VAL A 59 -6.92 13.29 18.81
CA VAL A 59 -6.00 12.81 19.86
C VAL A 59 -4.56 12.65 19.33
N ARG A 60 -4.41 12.17 18.09
CA ARG A 60 -3.10 12.05 17.44
C ARG A 60 -2.48 13.42 17.20
N ASP A 61 -3.24 14.37 16.68
CA ASP A 61 -2.79 15.75 16.44
C ASP A 61 -2.32 16.42 17.73
N VAL A 62 -3.06 16.25 18.83
CA VAL A 62 -2.67 16.79 20.14
C VAL A 62 -1.37 16.17 20.66
N ARG A 63 -1.19 14.85 20.49
CA ARG A 63 0.00 14.12 20.98
C ARG A 63 1.23 14.33 20.10
N GLU A 64 1.05 14.47 18.79
CA GLU A 64 2.12 14.47 17.79
C GLU A 64 2.36 15.85 17.15
N GLY A 65 1.54 16.85 17.47
CA GLY A 65 1.58 18.20 16.90
C GLY A 65 2.93 18.93 17.07
N SER A 66 3.71 18.59 18.10
CA SER A 66 5.09 19.10 18.25
C SER A 66 6.03 18.71 17.10
N ARG A 67 5.70 17.65 16.34
CA ARG A 67 6.53 17.11 15.24
C ARG A 67 6.10 17.63 13.87
N GLY A 68 5.08 18.50 13.79
CA GLY A 68 4.68 19.18 12.55
C GLY A 68 4.10 18.28 11.45
N ALA A 69 3.61 17.08 11.79
CA ALA A 69 3.25 16.06 10.80
C ALA A 69 1.94 16.36 10.03
N THR A 70 0.99 17.08 10.63
CA THR A 70 -0.37 17.25 10.07
C THR A 70 -0.71 18.69 9.66
N GLY A 71 0.27 19.60 9.59
CA GLY A 71 0.03 21.00 9.17
C GLY A 71 -0.78 21.84 10.17
N VAL A 72 -1.23 21.25 11.27
CA VAL A 72 -1.93 21.95 12.35
C VAL A 72 -0.89 22.71 13.19
N GLN A 73 -1.08 24.03 13.36
CA GLN A 73 -0.24 24.85 14.22
C GLN A 73 -0.61 24.60 15.68
N GLY A 74 0.09 23.68 16.34
CA GLY A 74 -0.06 23.45 17.78
C GLY A 74 1.09 22.61 18.29
N GLY A 75 1.90 23.18 19.19
CA GLY A 75 2.92 22.42 19.90
C GLY A 75 2.26 21.32 20.74
N GLY A 76 2.96 20.20 20.94
CA GLY A 76 2.52 19.01 21.68
C GLY A 76 2.19 19.21 23.16
N CYS A 77 1.87 20.44 23.59
CA CYS A 77 1.20 20.74 24.85
C CYS A 77 -0.34 20.64 24.76
N GLY A 78 -0.90 20.43 23.57
CA GLY A 78 -2.33 20.16 23.37
C GLY A 78 -3.25 21.37 23.43
N CYS A 79 -2.72 22.59 23.33
CA CYS A 79 -3.50 23.83 23.35
C CYS A 79 -4.13 24.21 21.99
N ASN A 80 -4.49 23.23 21.14
CA ASN A 80 -5.21 23.48 19.88
C ASN A 80 -6.71 23.60 20.14
#